data_AF-A0A1G3L5L6-F1
#
_entry.id   AF-A0A1G3L5L6-F1
#
_cell.length_a   1.000
_cell.length_b   1.000
_cell.length_c   1.000
_cell.angle_alpha   90.00
_cell.angle_beta   90.00
_cell.angle_gamma   90.00
#
_symmetry.space_group_name_H-M   'P 1'
#
loop_
_entity.id
_entity.type
_entity.pdbx_description
1 polymer ?
#
loop_
_entity_poly.entity_id
_entity_poly.type
_entity_poly.pdbx_seq_one_letter_code
_entity_poly.pdbx_strand_id
1 'polypeptide(L)'
;MKRIFTLSLFFSLAIGAYAQEGPSSPKTVEELYLETSVEVQVVKTLAAELSRDSKKQALEVVAGMIESGKANSDNLEVLAVLDELGGEGTTKEVRINGRLMNDYPEIRRQSAELLGQLGGEKSRDILILMALKDQEPMVLAEAVYSLGLIEPDSSGRVESVISQLVRSQDAIRPDNNFAYAAISALESIGRSRKGKVNPEVFVSLIQIAQGNYIRAVRSKAIKVLDEFRKY
;
A
#
# COMPACT_ATOMS: atom_id res chain seq x y z
N MET A 1 32.32 75.10 -42.69
CA MET A 1 32.42 74.70 -41.26
C MET A 1 31.07 74.17 -40.80
N LYS A 2 31.10 73.05 -40.07
CA LYS A 2 30.05 72.43 -39.23
C LYS A 2 28.77 71.88 -39.91
N ARG A 3 28.82 70.58 -40.16
CA ARG A 3 27.68 69.64 -40.29
C ARG A 3 27.05 69.43 -38.92
N ILE A 4 25.72 69.40 -38.82
CA ILE A 4 24.99 68.90 -37.65
C ILE A 4 24.10 67.75 -38.12
N PHE A 5 24.46 66.55 -37.68
CA PHE A 5 23.70 65.31 -37.82
C PHE A 5 22.74 65.24 -36.62
N THR A 6 21.43 65.20 -36.86
CA THR A 6 20.44 64.85 -35.83
C THR A 6 20.13 63.36 -35.95
N LEU A 7 20.75 62.58 -35.07
CA LEU A 7 20.53 61.15 -34.88
C LEU A 7 19.27 60.96 -34.02
N SER A 8 18.18 60.47 -34.60
CA SER A 8 16.98 60.09 -33.85
C SER A 8 17.10 58.64 -33.39
N LEU A 9 17.18 58.45 -32.08
CA LEU A 9 17.31 57.16 -31.41
C LEU A 9 15.91 56.51 -31.29
N PHE A 10 15.65 55.45 -32.05
CA PHE A 10 14.47 54.60 -31.87
C PHE A 10 14.71 53.63 -30.72
N PHE A 11 13.99 53.81 -29.61
CA PHE A 11 13.96 52.87 -28.49
C PHE A 11 12.81 51.88 -28.74
N SER A 12 13.13 50.66 -29.16
CA SER A 12 12.16 49.57 -29.30
C SER A 12 11.86 48.98 -27.92
N LEU A 13 10.67 49.25 -27.37
CA LEU A 13 10.14 48.48 -26.25
C LEU A 13 9.75 47.07 -26.74
N ALA A 14 10.55 46.08 -26.38
CA ALA A 14 10.16 44.69 -26.42
C ALA A 14 9.22 44.43 -25.23
N ILE A 15 7.91 44.36 -25.50
CA ILE A 15 6.93 43.88 -24.51
C ILE A 15 7.07 42.35 -24.49
N GLY A 16 7.81 41.85 -23.51
CA GLY A 16 7.85 40.43 -23.20
C GLY A 16 6.46 39.97 -22.75
N ALA A 17 5.85 39.10 -23.56
CA ALA A 17 4.65 38.37 -23.16
C ALA A 17 5.03 37.36 -22.08
N TYR A 18 4.96 37.78 -20.82
CA TYR A 18 4.86 36.85 -19.71
C TYR A 18 3.46 36.23 -19.78
N ALA A 19 3.38 35.00 -20.30
CA ALA A 19 2.24 34.14 -20.07
C ALA A 19 2.21 33.83 -18.57
N GLN A 20 1.40 34.57 -17.81
CA GLN A 20 0.99 34.15 -16.47
C GLN A 20 0.19 32.87 -16.63
N GLU A 21 0.75 31.75 -16.16
CA GLU A 21 -0.03 30.57 -15.77
C GLU A 21 -1.00 31.02 -14.66
N GLY A 22 -2.21 31.39 -15.07
CA GLY A 22 -3.32 31.58 -14.14
C GLY A 22 -3.66 30.26 -13.45
N PRO A 23 -4.35 30.29 -12.29
CA PRO A 23 -4.75 29.08 -11.60
C PRO A 23 -5.56 28.21 -12.56
N SER A 24 -5.13 26.96 -12.73
CA SER A 24 -5.80 25.97 -13.56
C SER A 24 -7.29 25.95 -13.24
N SER A 25 -8.12 26.19 -14.24
CA SER A 25 -9.57 26.09 -14.12
C SER A 25 -9.95 24.71 -13.56
N PRO A 26 -10.89 24.64 -12.60
CA PRO A 26 -11.29 23.37 -12.00
C PRO A 26 -11.81 22.44 -13.11
N LYS A 27 -11.23 21.24 -13.19
CA LYS A 27 -11.58 20.23 -14.19
C LYS A 27 -13.05 19.86 -14.09
N THR A 28 -13.66 19.58 -15.22
CA THR A 28 -15.02 19.06 -15.28
C THR A 28 -15.08 17.60 -14.83
N VAL A 29 -16.27 17.11 -14.49
CA VAL A 29 -16.49 15.71 -14.10
C VAL A 29 -16.08 14.76 -15.23
N GLU A 30 -16.40 15.10 -16.48
CA GLU A 30 -16.03 14.29 -17.66
C GLU A 30 -14.51 14.22 -17.86
N GLU A 31 -13.81 15.34 -17.71
CA GLU A 31 -12.35 15.38 -17.77
C GLU A 31 -11.70 14.50 -16.68
N LEU A 32 -12.24 14.52 -15.46
CA LEU A 32 -11.77 13.66 -14.37
C LEU A 32 -11.98 12.17 -14.66
N TYR A 33 -13.14 11.80 -15.24
CA TYR A 33 -13.40 10.42 -15.65
C TYR A 33 -12.46 9.94 -16.76
N LEU A 34 -12.25 10.77 -17.79
CA LEU A 34 -11.34 10.46 -18.89
C LEU A 34 -9.89 10.34 -18.42
N GLU A 35 -9.44 11.27 -17.58
CA GLU A 35 -8.10 11.23 -16.98
C GLU A 35 -7.90 9.95 -16.16
N THR A 36 -8.84 9.61 -15.29
CA THR A 36 -8.79 8.39 -14.48
C THR A 36 -8.74 7.15 -15.38
N SER A 37 -9.53 7.11 -16.46
CA SER A 37 -9.49 6.02 -17.44
C SER A 37 -8.13 5.87 -18.12
N VAL A 38 -7.46 6.99 -18.44
CA VAL A 38 -6.13 6.97 -19.07
C VAL A 38 -5.07 6.50 -18.07
N GLU A 39 -5.10 7.00 -16.84
CA GLU A 39 -4.18 6.58 -15.77
C GLU A 39 -4.30 5.08 -15.50
N VAL A 40 -5.52 4.54 -15.42
CA VAL A 40 -5.75 3.09 -15.27
C VAL A 40 -5.14 2.30 -16.43
N GLN A 41 -5.27 2.79 -17.66
CA GLN A 41 -4.69 2.11 -18.83
C GLN A 41 -3.16 2.13 -18.80
N VAL A 42 -2.55 3.26 -18.40
CA VAL A 42 -1.10 3.38 -18.20
C VAL A 42 -0.62 2.39 -17.14
N VAL A 43 -1.30 2.34 -15.99
CA VAL A 43 -1.00 1.42 -14.88
C VAL A 43 -1.03 -0.03 -15.37
N LYS A 44 -2.07 -0.45 -16.10
CA LYS A 44 -2.19 -1.80 -16.65
C LYS A 44 -1.04 -2.14 -17.60
N THR A 45 -0.70 -1.22 -18.50
CA THR A 45 0.40 -1.41 -19.44
C THR A 45 1.73 -1.57 -18.72
N LEU A 46 2.00 -0.72 -17.72
CA LEU A 46 3.23 -0.80 -16.92
C LEU A 46 3.32 -2.07 -16.08
N ALA A 47 2.20 -2.51 -15.49
CA ALA A 47 2.14 -3.71 -14.65
C ALA A 47 2.34 -5.00 -15.46
N ALA A 48 1.87 -5.04 -16.72
CA ALA A 48 2.01 -6.19 -17.60
C ALA A 48 3.46 -6.43 -18.07
N GLU A 49 4.33 -5.41 -18.01
CA GLU A 49 5.72 -5.54 -18.38
C GLU A 49 6.51 -6.36 -17.35
N LEU A 50 7.43 -7.22 -17.81
CA LEU A 50 8.25 -8.02 -16.89
C LEU A 50 9.28 -7.18 -16.10
N SER A 51 9.61 -6.00 -16.62
CA SER A 51 10.57 -5.08 -16.02
C SER A 51 10.14 -4.64 -14.61
N ARG A 52 11.02 -4.86 -13.63
CA ARG A 52 10.86 -4.37 -12.25
C ARG A 52 10.59 -2.86 -12.20
N ASP A 53 11.28 -2.07 -13.03
CA ASP A 53 11.16 -0.61 -13.04
C ASP A 53 9.80 -0.16 -13.58
N SER A 54 9.23 -0.90 -14.54
CA SER A 54 7.88 -0.64 -15.04
C SER A 54 6.83 -0.89 -13.96
N LYS A 55 6.98 -1.98 -13.20
CA LYS A 55 6.08 -2.32 -12.08
C LYS A 55 6.16 -1.31 -10.95
N LYS A 56 7.36 -0.81 -10.65
CA LYS A 56 7.54 0.27 -9.69
C LYS A 56 6.82 1.54 -10.14
N GLN A 57 6.94 1.92 -11.41
CA GLN A 57 6.20 3.05 -11.97
C GLN A 57 4.68 2.81 -11.92
N ALA A 58 4.20 1.60 -12.20
CA ALA A 58 2.77 1.28 -12.06
C ALA A 58 2.27 1.55 -10.64
N LEU A 59 3.02 1.09 -9.62
CA LEU A 59 2.70 1.33 -8.21
C LEU A 59 2.79 2.80 -7.80
N GLU A 60 3.76 3.55 -8.34
CA GLU A 60 3.88 5.01 -8.12
C GLU A 60 2.67 5.76 -8.69
N VAL A 61 2.19 5.38 -9.88
CA VAL A 61 0.98 5.97 -10.47
C VAL A 61 -0.25 5.60 -9.63
N VAL A 62 -0.40 4.35 -9.21
CA VAL A 62 -1.51 3.93 -8.32
C VAL A 62 -1.48 4.70 -7.00
N ALA A 63 -0.30 4.87 -6.38
CA ALA A 63 -0.17 5.67 -5.17
C ALA A 63 -0.68 7.11 -5.38
N GLY A 64 -0.26 7.76 -6.46
CA GLY A 64 -0.75 9.10 -6.82
C GLY A 64 -2.27 9.15 -7.08
N MET A 65 -2.85 8.11 -7.67
CA MET A 65 -4.30 8.00 -7.85
C MET A 65 -5.04 7.89 -6.52
N ILE A 66 -4.51 7.14 -5.55
CA ILE A 66 -5.08 7.00 -4.21
C ILE A 66 -4.97 8.32 -3.44
N GLU A 67 -3.78 8.93 -3.43
CA GLU A 67 -3.51 10.20 -2.73
C GLU A 67 -4.37 11.35 -3.25
N SER A 68 -4.62 11.39 -4.56
CA SER A 68 -5.48 12.39 -5.19
C SER A 68 -6.98 12.06 -5.12
N GLY A 69 -7.36 10.91 -4.54
CA GLY A 69 -8.75 10.47 -4.41
C GLY A 69 -9.39 9.98 -5.70
N LYS A 70 -8.61 9.79 -6.77
CA LYS A 70 -9.06 9.23 -8.06
C LYS A 70 -9.27 7.72 -8.01
N ALA A 71 -8.61 7.03 -7.07
CA ALA A 71 -8.79 5.62 -6.79
C ALA A 71 -9.26 5.40 -5.35
N ASN A 72 -10.27 4.55 -5.18
CA ASN A 72 -10.80 4.08 -3.91
C ASN A 72 -11.12 2.57 -3.97
N SER A 73 -11.68 2.03 -2.89
CA SER A 73 -12.00 0.60 -2.76
C SER A 73 -12.91 0.02 -3.84
N ASP A 74 -13.64 0.85 -4.59
CA ASP A 74 -14.56 0.41 -5.65
C ASP A 74 -13.90 0.37 -7.04
N ASN A 75 -12.69 0.92 -7.19
CA ASN A 75 -11.94 0.88 -8.45
C ASN A 75 -11.40 -0.53 -8.72
N LEU A 76 -12.22 -1.37 -9.35
CA LEU A 76 -11.93 -2.78 -9.61
C LEU A 76 -10.69 -2.98 -10.49
N GLU A 77 -10.40 -2.06 -11.40
CA GLU A 77 -9.21 -2.13 -12.25
C GLU A 77 -7.93 -1.90 -11.46
N VAL A 78 -7.93 -0.96 -10.51
CA VAL A 78 -6.79 -0.70 -9.63
C VAL A 78 -6.57 -1.90 -8.70
N LEU A 79 -7.65 -2.43 -8.13
CA LEU A 79 -7.61 -3.66 -7.33
C LEU A 79 -7.04 -4.85 -8.11
N ALA A 80 -7.45 -5.03 -9.37
CA ALA A 80 -6.96 -6.12 -10.20
C ALA A 80 -5.46 -6.00 -10.50
N VAL A 81 -4.97 -4.78 -10.73
CA VAL A 81 -3.53 -4.54 -10.92
C VAL A 81 -2.77 -4.80 -9.62
N LEU A 82 -3.27 -4.34 -8.48
CA LEU A 82 -2.63 -4.59 -7.19
C LEU A 82 -2.62 -6.09 -6.83
N ASP A 83 -3.70 -6.82 -7.12
CA ASP A 83 -3.73 -8.29 -7.00
C ASP A 83 -2.72 -8.97 -7.94
N GLU A 84 -2.53 -8.45 -9.15
CA GLU A 84 -1.50 -8.93 -10.08
C GLU A 84 -0.10 -8.75 -9.52
N LEU A 85 0.24 -7.51 -9.18
CA LEU A 85 1.54 -7.15 -8.64
C LEU A 85 1.82 -7.80 -7.27
N GLY A 86 0.80 -7.98 -6.45
CA GLY A 86 0.88 -8.63 -5.14
C GLY A 86 1.07 -10.14 -5.20
N GLY A 87 0.72 -10.78 -6.31
CA GLY A 87 0.85 -12.23 -6.52
C GLY A 87 2.12 -12.65 -7.26
N GLU A 88 2.96 -11.71 -7.69
CA GLU A 88 4.07 -12.03 -8.60
C GLU A 88 5.14 -12.91 -7.99
N GLY A 89 5.54 -13.95 -8.72
CA GLY A 89 6.53 -14.90 -8.22
C GLY A 89 5.99 -15.83 -7.13
N THR A 90 4.73 -15.69 -6.72
CA THR A 90 4.06 -16.57 -5.75
C THR A 90 2.83 -17.22 -6.39
N THR A 91 1.67 -16.57 -6.36
CA THR A 91 0.43 -17.07 -6.98
C THR A 91 0.38 -16.81 -8.49
N LYS A 92 1.22 -15.91 -9.01
CA LYS A 92 1.32 -15.50 -10.42
C LYS A 92 2.78 -15.60 -10.86
N GLU A 93 3.24 -16.82 -11.14
CA GLU A 93 4.61 -17.07 -11.62
C GLU A 93 4.74 -16.88 -13.13
N VAL A 94 5.78 -16.15 -13.56
CA VAL A 94 6.22 -16.12 -14.96
C VAL A 94 7.59 -16.80 -15.06
N ARG A 95 7.66 -17.87 -15.84
CA ARG A 95 8.90 -18.64 -16.05
C ARG A 95 9.36 -18.61 -17.50
N ILE A 96 10.64 -18.33 -17.70
CA ILE A 96 11.31 -18.41 -19.01
C ILE A 96 12.45 -19.43 -18.89
N ASN A 97 12.41 -20.49 -19.71
CA ASN A 97 13.37 -21.61 -19.65
C ASN A 97 13.52 -22.19 -18.22
N GLY A 98 12.40 -22.29 -17.49
CA GLY A 98 12.34 -22.83 -16.12
C GLY A 98 12.75 -21.85 -15.01
N ARG A 99 13.33 -20.69 -15.34
CA ARG A 99 13.72 -19.65 -14.37
C ARG A 99 12.53 -18.75 -14.05
N LEU A 100 12.31 -18.49 -12.77
CA LEU A 100 11.32 -17.52 -12.29
C LEU A 100 11.82 -16.11 -12.59
N MET A 101 11.02 -15.32 -13.31
CA MET A 101 11.45 -14.03 -13.85
C MET A 101 10.84 -12.83 -13.13
N ASN A 102 9.70 -13.01 -12.46
CA ASN A 102 8.93 -11.94 -11.82
C ASN A 102 8.89 -12.06 -10.29
N ASP A 103 9.96 -12.55 -9.65
CA ASP A 103 10.02 -12.60 -8.19
C ASP A 103 10.60 -11.29 -7.65
N TYR A 104 9.72 -10.36 -7.30
CA TYR A 104 10.06 -9.02 -6.80
C TYR A 104 9.34 -8.74 -5.47
N PRO A 105 9.91 -9.18 -4.33
CA PRO A 105 9.30 -8.96 -3.03
C PRO A 105 8.90 -7.52 -2.70
N GLU A 106 9.70 -6.54 -3.13
CA GLU A 106 9.44 -5.13 -2.89
C GLU A 106 8.21 -4.62 -3.65
N ILE A 107 7.93 -5.17 -4.83
CA ILE A 107 6.72 -4.88 -5.63
C ILE A 107 5.50 -5.46 -4.91
N ARG A 108 5.60 -6.71 -4.42
CA ARG A 108 4.54 -7.33 -3.63
C ARG A 108 4.27 -6.58 -2.33
N ARG A 109 5.33 -6.21 -1.60
CA ARG A 109 5.24 -5.42 -0.35
C ARG A 109 4.51 -4.10 -0.61
N GLN A 110 4.94 -3.33 -1.62
CA GLN A 110 4.30 -2.06 -1.94
C GLN A 110 2.86 -2.23 -2.43
N SER A 111 2.54 -3.33 -3.13
CA SER A 111 1.15 -3.65 -3.47
C SER A 111 0.29 -3.88 -2.21
N ALA A 112 0.78 -4.64 -1.23
CA ALA A 112 0.09 -4.84 0.05
C ALA A 112 -0.18 -3.51 0.77
N GLU A 113 0.83 -2.63 0.81
CA GLU A 113 0.71 -1.29 1.40
C GLU A 113 -0.42 -0.48 0.73
N LEU A 114 -0.45 -0.42 -0.61
CA LEU A 114 -1.48 0.30 -1.36
C LEU A 114 -2.88 -0.32 -1.19
N LEU A 115 -2.98 -1.65 -1.10
CA LEU A 115 -4.25 -2.34 -0.79
C LEU A 115 -4.77 -1.95 0.61
N GLY A 116 -3.88 -1.81 1.59
CA GLY A 116 -4.24 -1.33 2.93
C GLY A 116 -4.77 0.10 2.91
N GLN A 117 -4.16 0.99 2.12
CA GLN A 117 -4.59 2.37 1.95
C GLN A 117 -5.94 2.47 1.20
N LEU A 118 -6.12 1.67 0.16
CA LEU A 118 -7.33 1.64 -0.64
C LEU A 118 -8.54 1.12 0.17
N GLY A 119 -8.29 0.12 1.02
CA GLY A 119 -9.30 -0.46 1.90
C GLY A 119 -10.36 -1.28 1.16
N GLY A 120 -11.45 -1.58 1.87
CA GLY A 120 -12.57 -2.36 1.35
C GLY A 120 -12.36 -3.88 1.41
N GLU A 121 -13.46 -4.61 1.15
CA GLU A 121 -13.52 -6.07 1.28
C GLU A 121 -12.58 -6.80 0.30
N LYS A 122 -12.50 -6.33 -0.95
CA LYS A 122 -11.63 -6.94 -1.95
C LYS A 122 -10.15 -6.80 -1.59
N SER A 123 -9.72 -5.62 -1.13
CA SER A 123 -8.34 -5.43 -0.66
C SER A 123 -8.01 -6.35 0.51
N ARG A 124 -8.93 -6.49 1.47
CA ARG A 124 -8.79 -7.42 2.59
C ARG A 124 -8.63 -8.86 2.13
N ASP A 125 -9.40 -9.31 1.14
CA ASP A 125 -9.29 -10.69 0.64
C ASP A 125 -7.97 -10.95 -0.10
N ILE A 126 -7.50 -9.99 -0.90
CA ILE A 126 -6.19 -10.05 -1.56
C ILE A 126 -5.08 -10.10 -0.50
N LEU A 127 -5.12 -9.22 0.50
CA LEU A 127 -4.15 -9.19 1.60
C LEU A 127 -4.13 -10.48 2.42
N ILE A 128 -5.29 -11.09 2.68
CA ILE A 128 -5.37 -12.41 3.33
C ILE A 128 -4.69 -13.47 2.47
N LEU A 129 -4.92 -13.47 1.15
CA LEU A 129 -4.27 -14.40 0.25
C LEU A 129 -2.75 -14.22 0.27
N MET A 130 -2.26 -12.98 0.18
CA MET A 130 -0.84 -12.66 0.27
C MET A 130 -0.23 -13.14 1.60
N ALA A 131 -0.87 -12.83 2.73
CA ALA A 131 -0.40 -13.24 4.05
C ALA A 131 -0.35 -14.77 4.24
N LEU A 132 -1.17 -15.53 3.50
CA LEU A 132 -1.21 -16.99 3.57
C LEU A 132 -0.29 -17.70 2.56
N LYS A 133 0.14 -17.01 1.50
CA LYS A 133 0.86 -17.61 0.38
C LYS A 133 2.30 -17.13 0.24
N ASP A 134 2.57 -15.89 0.60
CA ASP A 134 3.93 -15.36 0.55
C ASP A 134 4.82 -16.02 1.60
N GLN A 135 6.11 -16.15 1.28
CA GLN A 135 7.12 -16.69 2.20
C GLN A 135 8.16 -15.64 2.57
N GLU A 136 8.13 -14.48 1.93
CA GLU A 136 9.09 -13.41 2.15
C GLU A 136 8.69 -12.58 3.38
N PRO A 137 9.51 -12.56 4.45
CA PRO A 137 9.12 -11.94 5.73
C PRO A 137 8.65 -10.49 5.62
N MET A 138 9.26 -9.68 4.75
CA MET A 138 8.85 -8.28 4.59
C MET A 138 7.45 -8.14 3.97
N VAL A 139 7.07 -9.03 3.05
CA VAL A 139 5.74 -9.00 2.41
C VAL A 139 4.69 -9.51 3.40
N LEU A 140 4.99 -10.57 4.15
CA LEU A 140 4.10 -11.10 5.19
C LEU A 140 3.80 -10.04 6.26
N ALA A 141 4.83 -9.34 6.75
CA ALA A 141 4.65 -8.29 7.75
C ALA A 141 3.80 -7.13 7.21
N GLU A 142 4.06 -6.67 5.98
CA GLU A 142 3.27 -5.60 5.36
C GLU A 142 1.81 -6.00 5.12
N ALA A 143 1.57 -7.21 4.61
CA ALA A 143 0.23 -7.70 4.35
C ALA A 143 -0.60 -7.77 5.64
N VAL A 144 -0.01 -8.30 6.71
CA VAL A 144 -0.66 -8.36 8.04
C VAL A 144 -0.87 -6.98 8.64
N TYR A 145 0.11 -6.08 8.53
CA TYR A 145 -0.05 -4.70 8.99
C TYR A 145 -1.20 -4.00 8.25
N SER A 146 -1.22 -4.12 6.92
CA SER A 146 -2.23 -3.52 6.04
C SER A 146 -3.64 -4.02 6.31
N LEU A 147 -3.81 -5.30 6.70
CA LEU A 147 -5.11 -5.82 7.17
C LEU A 147 -5.67 -5.05 8.38
N GLY A 148 -4.79 -4.51 9.23
CA GLY A 148 -5.19 -3.68 10.38
C GLY A 148 -5.61 -2.25 10.04
N LEU A 149 -5.34 -1.79 8.81
CA LEU A 149 -5.76 -0.48 8.31
C LEU A 149 -7.18 -0.51 7.75
N ILE A 150 -7.64 -1.70 7.35
CA ILE A 150 -8.96 -1.91 6.76
C ILE A 150 -9.98 -2.14 7.88
N GLU A 151 -11.22 -1.68 7.68
CA GLU A 151 -12.31 -1.97 8.61
C GLU A 151 -12.43 -3.49 8.88
N PRO A 152 -12.54 -3.91 10.16
CA PRO A 152 -12.64 -5.32 10.50
C PRO A 152 -13.88 -5.99 9.87
N ASP A 153 -13.70 -7.20 9.35
CA ASP A 153 -14.82 -7.98 8.81
C ASP A 153 -15.75 -8.44 9.94
N SER A 154 -17.06 -8.54 9.74
CA SER A 154 -17.98 -8.93 10.83
C SER A 154 -17.73 -10.34 11.37
N SER A 155 -17.11 -11.24 10.59
CA SER A 155 -16.92 -12.65 10.93
C SER A 155 -15.72 -12.95 11.82
N GLY A 156 -14.79 -12.01 12.00
CA GLY A 156 -13.55 -12.23 12.74
C GLY A 156 -12.51 -13.04 11.95
N ARG A 157 -12.64 -13.06 10.62
CA ARG A 157 -11.76 -13.84 9.72
C ARG A 157 -10.35 -13.29 9.74
N VAL A 158 -10.17 -11.97 9.73
CA VAL A 158 -8.86 -11.33 9.79
C VAL A 158 -8.14 -11.70 11.09
N GLU A 159 -8.80 -11.59 12.24
CA GLU A 159 -8.25 -11.98 13.55
C GLU A 159 -7.79 -13.44 13.54
N SER A 160 -8.62 -14.34 13.00
CA SER A 160 -8.34 -15.77 12.94
C SER A 160 -7.11 -16.09 12.08
N VAL A 161 -6.99 -15.45 10.91
CA VAL A 161 -5.83 -15.59 10.01
C VAL A 161 -4.56 -15.07 10.68
N ILE A 162 -4.59 -13.87 11.26
CA ILE A 162 -3.41 -13.30 11.94
C ILE A 162 -2.99 -14.20 13.12
N SER A 163 -3.93 -14.66 13.93
CA SER A 163 -3.64 -15.58 15.04
C SER A 163 -3.07 -16.91 14.58
N GLN A 164 -3.52 -17.44 13.44
CA GLN A 164 -2.93 -18.64 12.82
C GLN A 164 -1.47 -18.39 12.41
N LEU A 165 -1.19 -17.27 11.74
CA LEU A 165 0.16 -16.94 11.28
C LEU A 165 1.14 -16.69 12.44
N VAL A 166 0.66 -16.12 13.55
CA VAL A 166 1.45 -16.01 14.80
C VAL A 166 1.80 -17.38 15.36
N ARG A 167 0.87 -18.34 15.33
CA ARG A 167 1.12 -19.71 15.81
C ARG A 167 2.06 -20.49 14.91
N SER A 168 2.15 -20.15 13.62
CA SER A 168 3.06 -20.82 12.68
C SER A 168 4.48 -20.24 12.66
N GLN A 169 4.76 -19.17 13.41
CA GLN A 169 6.11 -18.63 13.51
C GLN A 169 7.06 -19.61 14.20
N ASP A 170 8.34 -19.58 13.81
CA ASP A 170 9.39 -20.36 14.47
C ASP A 170 9.50 -19.97 15.95
N ALA A 171 9.30 -20.93 16.85
CA ALA A 171 9.28 -20.67 18.29
C ALA A 171 10.66 -20.24 18.85
N ILE A 172 11.76 -20.61 18.18
CA ILE A 172 13.13 -20.35 18.61
C ILE A 172 13.62 -19.03 18.03
N ARG A 173 13.33 -18.74 16.75
CA ARG A 173 13.81 -17.57 16.02
C ARG A 173 12.66 -16.87 15.29
N PRO A 174 11.66 -16.36 16.01
CA PRO A 174 10.52 -15.73 15.36
C PRO A 174 10.90 -14.37 14.75
N ASP A 175 10.14 -13.95 13.73
CA ASP A 175 10.35 -12.65 13.09
C ASP A 175 9.73 -11.52 13.93
N ASN A 176 10.57 -10.55 14.32
CA ASN A 176 10.14 -9.43 15.18
C ASN A 176 9.33 -8.37 14.42
N ASN A 177 9.58 -8.20 13.11
CA ASN A 177 8.84 -7.26 12.28
C ASN A 177 7.42 -7.78 12.03
N PHE A 178 7.30 -9.06 11.68
CA PHE A 178 6.01 -9.75 11.57
C PHE A 178 5.22 -9.68 12.88
N ALA A 179 5.83 -9.99 14.02
CA ALA A 179 5.13 -9.93 15.29
C ALA A 179 4.69 -8.50 15.65
N TYR A 180 5.50 -7.49 15.35
CA TYR A 180 5.10 -6.09 15.54
C TYR A 180 3.92 -5.71 14.65
N ALA A 181 3.92 -6.12 13.38
CA ALA A 181 2.82 -5.93 12.45
C ALA A 181 1.54 -6.62 12.95
N ALA A 182 1.63 -7.89 13.35
CA ALA A 182 0.51 -8.65 13.88
C ALA A 182 -0.10 -8.01 15.13
N ILE A 183 0.73 -7.58 16.09
CA ILE A 183 0.23 -6.87 17.29
C ILE A 183 -0.48 -5.57 16.87
N SER A 184 0.10 -4.80 15.94
CA SER A 184 -0.48 -3.53 15.50
C SER A 184 -1.83 -3.72 14.81
N ALA A 185 -1.94 -4.73 13.95
CA ALA A 185 -3.19 -5.03 13.28
C ALA A 185 -4.28 -5.49 14.27
N LEU A 186 -3.93 -6.39 15.19
CA LEU A 186 -4.86 -6.86 16.23
C LEU A 186 -5.27 -5.72 17.19
N GLU A 187 -4.36 -4.80 17.52
CA GLU A 187 -4.63 -3.60 18.31
C GLU A 187 -5.65 -2.70 17.60
N SER A 188 -5.45 -2.40 16.31
CA SER A 188 -6.39 -1.61 15.51
C SER A 188 -7.78 -2.26 15.44
N ILE A 189 -7.82 -3.56 15.15
CA ILE A 189 -9.09 -4.31 15.08
C ILE A 189 -9.80 -4.30 16.44
N GLY A 190 -9.07 -4.56 17.52
CA GLY A 190 -9.62 -4.55 18.86
C GLY A 190 -10.14 -3.19 19.29
N ARG A 191 -9.47 -2.10 18.93
CA ARG A 191 -9.98 -0.72 19.16
C ARG A 191 -11.28 -0.48 18.41
N SER A 192 -11.34 -0.81 17.13
CA SER A 192 -12.55 -0.67 16.31
C SER A 192 -13.73 -1.47 16.88
N ARG A 193 -13.46 -2.60 17.54
CA ARG A 193 -14.47 -3.44 18.20
C ARG A 193 -14.64 -3.20 19.70
N LYS A 194 -13.99 -2.18 20.29
CA LYS A 194 -14.00 -1.91 21.74
C LYS A 194 -13.66 -3.16 22.56
N GLY A 195 -12.56 -3.84 22.22
CA GLY A 195 -12.07 -5.03 22.91
C GLY A 195 -12.81 -6.33 22.61
N LYS A 196 -13.93 -6.30 21.87
CA LYS A 196 -14.71 -7.50 21.50
C LYS A 196 -14.07 -8.24 20.32
N VAL A 197 -12.95 -8.90 20.60
CA VAL A 197 -12.19 -9.72 19.64
C VAL A 197 -12.29 -11.20 19.98
N ASN A 198 -11.95 -12.06 19.00
CA ASN A 198 -11.94 -13.50 19.19
C ASN A 198 -10.95 -13.93 20.30
N PRO A 199 -11.25 -14.97 21.10
CA PRO A 199 -10.36 -15.44 22.17
C PRO A 199 -8.93 -15.75 21.72
N GLU A 200 -8.74 -16.20 20.47
CA GLU A 200 -7.45 -16.51 19.87
C GLU A 200 -6.51 -15.30 19.84
N VAL A 201 -7.06 -14.08 19.77
CA VAL A 201 -6.28 -12.84 19.79
C VAL A 201 -5.51 -12.71 21.12
N PHE A 202 -6.17 -13.00 22.24
CA PHE A 202 -5.53 -12.98 23.55
C PHE A 202 -4.42 -14.02 23.66
N VAL A 203 -4.66 -15.23 23.12
CA VAL A 203 -3.66 -16.30 23.08
C VAL A 203 -2.43 -15.86 22.27
N SER A 204 -2.64 -15.29 21.09
CA SER A 204 -1.56 -14.79 20.24
C SER A 204 -0.75 -13.67 20.91
N LEU A 205 -1.41 -12.72 21.55
CA LEU A 205 -0.72 -11.63 22.27
C LEU A 205 0.08 -12.15 23.48
N ILE A 206 -0.45 -13.13 24.23
CA ILE A 206 0.27 -13.77 25.34
C ILE A 206 1.49 -14.55 24.82
N GLN A 207 1.32 -15.31 23.72
CA GLN A 207 2.41 -16.04 23.08
C GLN A 207 3.54 -15.08 22.67
N ILE A 208 3.22 -13.94 22.06
CA ILE A 208 4.23 -12.95 21.69
C ILE A 208 4.85 -12.30 22.93
N ALA A 209 4.06 -11.94 23.94
CA ALA A 209 4.54 -11.32 25.18
C ALA A 209 5.54 -12.20 25.95
N GLN A 210 5.36 -13.53 25.91
CA GLN A 210 6.18 -14.50 26.63
C GLN A 210 7.27 -15.15 25.76
N GLY A 211 7.16 -15.06 24.43
CA GLY A 211 8.05 -15.73 23.48
C GLY A 211 9.44 -15.10 23.33
N ASN A 212 10.25 -15.67 22.43
CA ASN A 212 11.62 -15.22 22.16
C ASN A 212 11.68 -13.98 21.24
N TYR A 213 10.96 -12.92 21.60
CA TYR A 213 10.93 -11.64 20.90
C TYR A 213 11.74 -10.56 21.62
N ILE A 214 12.18 -9.55 20.88
CA ILE A 214 12.85 -8.39 21.47
C ILE A 214 11.93 -7.68 22.47
N ARG A 215 12.53 -6.99 23.44
CA ARG A 215 11.79 -6.32 24.52
C ARG A 215 10.69 -5.39 24.01
N ALA A 216 10.94 -4.66 22.91
CA ALA A 216 9.98 -3.73 22.32
C ALA A 216 8.68 -4.44 21.88
N VAL A 217 8.81 -5.56 21.15
CA VAL A 217 7.68 -6.37 20.67
C VAL A 217 6.89 -6.95 21.84
N ARG A 218 7.59 -7.58 22.80
CA ARG A 218 6.94 -8.14 24.01
C ARG A 218 6.18 -7.09 24.81
N SER A 219 6.79 -5.91 24.98
CA SER A 219 6.19 -4.81 25.73
C SER A 219 4.96 -4.25 25.02
N LYS A 220 4.95 -4.20 23.68
CA LYS A 220 3.77 -3.78 22.91
C LYS A 220 2.63 -4.77 23.07
N ALA A 221 2.88 -6.07 22.98
CA ALA A 221 1.85 -7.10 23.20
C ALA A 221 1.20 -6.98 24.59
N ILE A 222 2.00 -6.78 25.65
CA ILE A 222 1.49 -6.56 27.01
C ILE A 222 0.63 -5.30 27.09
N LYS A 223 1.06 -4.19 26.49
CA LYS A 223 0.29 -2.94 26.47
C LYS A 223 -1.08 -3.13 25.80
N VAL A 224 -1.14 -3.87 24.70
CA VAL A 224 -2.41 -4.15 24.00
C VAL A 224 -3.32 -5.03 24.85
N LEU A 225 -2.79 -6.05 25.53
CA LEU A 225 -3.55 -6.85 26.50
C LEU A 225 -4.12 -5.99 27.64
N ASP A 226 -3.33 -5.08 28.19
CA ASP A 226 -3.76 -4.18 29.25
C ASP A 226 -4.77 -3.14 28.76
N GLU A 227 -4.70 -2.73 27.50
CA GLU A 227 -5.74 -1.92 26.87
C GLU A 227 -7.05 -2.69 26.76
N PHE A 228 -7.01 -3.93 26.26
CA PHE A 228 -8.22 -4.74 26.07
C PHE A 228 -8.97 -5.03 27.37
N ARG A 229 -8.26 -5.12 28.50
CA ARG A 229 -8.86 -5.28 29.84
C ARG A 229 -9.69 -4.09 30.32
N LYS A 230 -9.57 -2.92 29.69
CA LYS A 230 -10.28 -1.69 30.09
C LYS A 230 -11.63 -1.53 29.39
N TYR A 231 -11.90 -2.31 28.36
CA TYR A 231 -13.20 -2.37 27.70
C TYR A 231 -14.16 -3.27 28.49
#